data_AF-A0A099W382-F1
#
_entry.id   AF-A0A099W382-F1
#
_cell.length_a   1.000
_cell.length_b   1.000
_cell.length_c   1.000
_cell.angle_alpha   90.00
_cell.angle_beta   90.00
_cell.angle_gamma   90.00
#
_symmetry.space_group_name_H-M   'P 1'
#
loop_
_entity.id
_entity.type
_entity.pdbx_description
1 polymer ?
#
loop_
_entity_poly.entity_id
_entity_poly.type
_entity_poly.pdbx_seq_one_letter_code
_entity_poly.pdbx_strand_id
1 'polypeptide(L)'
;MSAGKIIVGVVGLIYAVILVNIIYYMVQTKAGLAFPVWIQIVLGVCFLFVSVSNWKAKHYIFGSLFASAVILIAASVIVTSVFG
;
A
#
# COMPACT_ATOMS: atom_id res chain seq x y z
N MET A 1 -14.84 -20.01 16.51
CA MET A 1 -14.33 -19.40 15.24
C MET A 1 -13.66 -20.50 14.43
N SER A 2 -13.90 -20.58 13.12
CA SER A 2 -13.18 -21.54 12.26
C SER A 2 -11.69 -21.17 12.19
N ALA A 3 -10.80 -22.16 12.23
CA ALA A 3 -9.34 -21.97 12.16
C ALA A 3 -8.91 -21.09 10.97
N GLY A 4 -9.60 -21.18 9.83
CA GLY A 4 -9.34 -20.34 8.66
C GLY A 4 -9.54 -18.84 8.91
N LYS A 5 -10.54 -18.46 9.72
CA LYS A 5 -10.77 -17.04 10.08
C LYS A 5 -9.67 -16.50 10.98
N ILE A 6 -9.10 -17.34 11.84
CA ILE A 6 -7.97 -16.98 12.72
C ILE A 6 -6.71 -16.74 11.88
N ILE A 7 -6.40 -17.66 10.95
CA ILE A 7 -5.23 -17.54 10.07
C ILE A 7 -5.31 -16.26 9.22
N VAL A 8 -6.46 -15.99 8.59
CA VAL A 8 -6.65 -14.77 7.79
C VAL A 8 -6.48 -13.51 8.65
N GLY A 9 -7.01 -13.52 9.88
CA GLY A 9 -6.84 -12.40 10.81
C GLY A 9 -5.38 -12.15 11.19
N VAL A 10 -4.63 -13.21 11.52
CA VAL A 10 -3.19 -13.11 11.86
C VAL A 10 -2.36 -12.64 10.68
N VAL A 11 -2.60 -13.19 9.48
CA VAL A 11 -1.92 -12.76 8.25
C VAL A 11 -2.22 -11.31 7.94
N GLY A 12 -3.48 -10.87 8.08
CA GLY A 12 -3.87 -9.48 7.90
C GLY A 12 -3.19 -8.53 8.90
N LEU A 13 -3.03 -8.95 10.16
CA LEU A 13 -2.33 -8.18 11.17
C LEU A 13 -0.83 -8.04 10.85
N ILE A 14 -0.16 -9.15 10.51
CA ILE A 14 1.26 -9.14 10.12
C ILE A 14 1.46 -8.24 8.89
N TYR A 15 0.57 -8.34 7.91
CA TYR A 15 0.59 -7.48 6.72
C TYR A 15 0.47 -5.99 7.06
N ALA A 16 -0.45 -5.62 7.94
CA ALA A 16 -0.60 -4.23 8.39
C ALA A 16 0.65 -3.71 9.10
N VAL A 17 1.27 -4.52 9.97
CA VAL A 17 2.51 -4.17 10.66
C VAL A 17 3.66 -3.93 9.67
N ILE A 18 3.80 -4.80 8.66
CA ILE A 18 4.81 -4.65 7.60
C ILE A 18 4.60 -3.32 6.86
N LEU A 19 3.36 -3.01 6.45
CA LEU A 19 3.05 -1.76 5.75
C LEU A 19 3.44 -0.52 6.56
N VAL A 20 3.06 -0.48 7.84
CA VAL A 20 3.40 0.64 8.73
C VAL A 20 4.92 0.76 8.89
N ASN A 21 5.63 -0.37 9.02
CA ASN A 21 7.08 -0.38 9.17
C ASN A 21 7.78 0.14 7.90
N ILE A 22 7.32 -0.23 6.71
CA ILE A 22 7.85 0.28 5.44
C ILE A 22 7.70 1.81 5.37
N ILE A 23 6.52 2.34 5.71
CA ILE A 23 6.27 3.79 5.71
C ILE A 23 7.17 4.49 6.73
N TYR A 24 7.28 3.94 7.95
CA TYR A 24 8.16 4.47 8.98
C TYR A 24 9.63 4.48 8.52
N TYR A 25 10.08 3.41 7.89
CA TYR A 25 11.44 3.30 7.36
C TYR A 25 11.71 4.32 6.27
N MET A 26 10.78 4.55 5.33
CA MET A 26 10.90 5.61 4.30
C MET A 26 11.07 6.99 4.92
N VAL A 27 10.32 7.29 5.99
CA VAL A 27 10.44 8.57 6.72
C VAL A 27 11.81 8.68 7.41
N GLN A 28 12.29 7.60 8.05
CA GLN A 28 13.58 7.59 8.73
C GLN A 28 14.76 7.75 7.75
N THR A 29 14.74 7.05 6.63
CA THR A 29 15.78 7.14 5.61
C THR A 29 15.67 8.38 4.74
N LYS A 30 14.57 9.14 4.86
CA LYS A 30 14.25 10.29 4.01
C LYS A 30 14.24 9.94 2.51
N ALA A 31 14.02 8.66 2.21
CA ALA A 31 14.05 8.13 0.87
C ALA A 31 12.73 7.41 0.61
N GLY A 32 11.98 7.91 -0.37
CA GLY A 32 10.84 7.19 -0.92
C GLY A 32 11.28 6.02 -1.80
N LEU A 33 10.35 5.51 -2.58
CA LEU A 33 10.62 4.54 -3.64
C LEU A 33 11.63 5.13 -4.64
N ALA A 34 12.55 4.30 -5.12
CA ALA A 34 13.63 4.67 -6.04
C ALA A 34 13.15 4.95 -7.49
N PHE A 35 11.92 5.45 -7.64
CA PHE A 35 11.32 5.82 -8.92
C PHE A 35 11.08 7.33 -8.96
N PRO A 36 11.19 7.99 -10.13
CA PRO A 36 10.77 9.37 -10.31
C PRO A 36 9.32 9.60 -9.84
N VAL A 37 9.05 10.74 -9.21
CA VAL A 37 7.73 11.08 -8.62
C VAL A 37 6.59 10.96 -9.65
N TRP A 38 6.82 11.38 -10.90
CA TRP A 38 5.79 11.27 -11.94
C TRP A 38 5.41 9.82 -12.25
N ILE A 39 6.35 8.87 -12.21
CA ILE A 39 6.08 7.43 -12.39
C ILE A 39 5.27 6.90 -11.21
N GLN A 40 5.64 7.32 -10.00
CA GLN A 40 4.91 6.93 -8.79
C GLN A 40 3.44 7.39 -8.86
N ILE A 41 3.17 8.61 -9.29
CA ILE A 41 1.81 9.14 -9.45
C ILE A 41 1.03 8.31 -10.49
N VAL A 42 1.61 8.03 -11.66
CA VAL A 42 0.96 7.20 -12.70
C VAL A 42 0.62 5.81 -12.15
N LEU A 43 1.56 5.15 -11.47
CA LEU A 43 1.33 3.85 -10.85
C LEU A 43 0.25 3.91 -9.76
N GLY A 44 0.26 4.97 -8.94
CA GLY A 44 -0.73 5.19 -7.90
C GLY A 44 -2.14 5.30 -8.47
N VAL A 45 -2.31 6.03 -9.57
CA VAL A 45 -3.59 6.14 -10.27
C VAL A 45 -4.01 4.79 -10.86
N CYS A 46 -3.11 4.06 -11.52
CA CYS A 46 -3.40 2.73 -12.05
C CYS A 46 -3.86 1.76 -10.96
N PHE A 47 -3.15 1.69 -9.83
CA PHE A 47 -3.55 0.83 -8.71
C PHE A 47 -4.85 1.29 -8.05
N LEU A 48 -5.13 2.59 -8.02
CA LEU A 48 -6.41 3.10 -7.53
C LEU A 48 -7.57 2.61 -8.40
N PHE A 49 -7.45 2.70 -9.73
CA PHE A 49 -8.48 2.20 -10.66
C PHE A 49 -8.67 0.68 -10.52
N VAL A 50 -7.59 -0.09 -10.43
CA VAL A 50 -7.64 -1.54 -10.24
C VAL A 50 -8.25 -1.90 -8.88
N SER A 51 -7.92 -1.16 -7.82
CA SER A 51 -8.50 -1.32 -6.48
C SER A 51 -10.01 -1.13 -6.50
N VAL A 52 -10.48 -0.02 -7.08
CA VAL A 52 -11.90 0.30 -7.21
C VAL A 52 -12.64 -0.74 -8.06
N SER A 53 -12.03 -1.18 -9.17
CA SER A 53 -12.58 -2.23 -10.02
C SER A 53 -12.77 -3.55 -9.24
N ASN A 54 -11.76 -3.96 -8.47
CA ASN A 54 -11.83 -5.18 -7.66
C ASN A 54 -12.86 -5.09 -6.53
N TRP A 55 -13.01 -3.91 -5.90
CA TRP A 55 -14.07 -3.69 -4.90
C TRP A 55 -15.47 -3.80 -5.51
N LYS A 56 -15.68 -3.23 -6.70
CA LYS A 56 -16.94 -3.37 -7.44
C LYS A 56 -17.23 -4.83 -7.80
N ALA A 57 -16.19 -5.59 -8.15
CA ALA A 57 -16.28 -7.03 -8.42
C ALA A 57 -16.39 -7.91 -7.16
N LYS A 58 -16.51 -7.33 -5.95
CA LYS A 58 -16.54 -8.04 -4.65
C LYS A 58 -15.27 -8.86 -4.34
N HIS A 59 -14.17 -8.60 -5.06
CA HIS A 59 -12.85 -9.15 -4.78
C HIS A 59 -12.12 -8.28 -3.75
N TYR A 60 -12.64 -8.28 -2.51
CA TYR A 60 -12.18 -7.38 -1.44
C TYR A 60 -10.71 -7.56 -1.06
N ILE A 61 -10.18 -8.78 -1.14
CA ILE A 61 -8.76 -9.07 -0.82
C ILE A 61 -7.85 -8.37 -1.83
N PHE A 62 -8.10 -8.55 -3.13
CA PHE A 62 -7.28 -7.93 -4.16
C PHE A 62 -7.44 -6.41 -4.14
N GLY A 63 -8.64 -5.88 -3.97
CA GLY A 63 -8.81 -4.43 -3.92
C GLY A 63 -8.18 -3.79 -2.68
N SER A 64 -8.22 -4.44 -1.51
CA SER A 64 -7.49 -3.95 -0.33
C SER A 64 -5.96 -4.00 -0.50
N LEU A 65 -5.45 -5.03 -1.19
CA LEU A 65 -4.03 -5.11 -1.55
C LEU A 65 -3.61 -3.96 -2.47
N PHE A 66 -4.37 -3.68 -3.54
CA PHE A 66 -4.09 -2.53 -4.41
C PHE A 66 -4.27 -1.19 -3.69
N ALA A 67 -5.27 -1.05 -2.81
CA ALA A 67 -5.44 0.15 -2.00
C ALA A 67 -4.23 0.41 -1.08
N SER A 68 -3.66 -0.63 -0.48
CA SER A 68 -2.45 -0.49 0.32
C SER A 68 -1.21 -0.12 -0.50
N ALA A 69 -1.11 -0.57 -1.75
CA ALA A 69 -0.07 -0.12 -2.67
C ALA A 69 -0.21 1.39 -2.99
N VAL A 70 -1.44 1.89 -3.16
CA VAL A 70 -1.70 3.32 -3.31
C VAL A 70 -1.24 4.11 -2.08
N ILE A 71 -1.50 3.61 -0.87
CA ILE A 71 -1.05 4.25 0.38
C ILE A 71 0.48 4.32 0.43
N LEU A 72 1.18 3.23 0.10
CA LEU A 72 2.65 3.20 0.05
C LEU A 72 3.22 4.20 -0.95
N ILE A 73 2.60 4.28 -2.14
CA ILE A 73 2.98 5.24 -3.17
C ILE A 73 2.76 6.68 -2.68
N ALA A 74 1.62 6.96 -2.06
CA ALA A 74 1.34 8.29 -1.52
C ALA A 74 2.36 8.68 -0.43
N ALA A 75 2.67 7.77 0.50
CA ALA A 75 3.69 7.99 1.53
C ALA A 75 5.07 8.26 0.91
N SER A 76 5.44 7.46 -0.09
CA SER A 76 6.70 7.62 -0.83
C SER A 76 6.80 8.98 -1.53
N VAL A 77 5.73 9.41 -2.21
CA VAL A 77 5.68 10.72 -2.87
C VAL A 77 5.84 11.84 -1.84
N ILE A 78 5.11 11.77 -0.71
CA ILE A 78 5.21 12.77 0.36
C ILE A 78 6.65 12.85 0.90
N VAL A 79 7.26 11.72 1.24
CA VAL A 79 8.64 11.67 1.74
C VAL A 79 9.60 12.27 0.72
N THR A 80 9.49 11.86 -0.54
CA THR A 80 10.36 12.35 -1.63
C THR A 80 10.19 13.85 -1.85
N SER A 81 8.97 14.38 -1.75
CA SER A 81 8.71 15.82 -1.93
C SER A 81 9.09 16.69 -0.73
N VAL A 82 9.17 16.12 0.48
CA VAL A 82 9.54 16.87 1.70
C VAL A 82 11.06 16.85 1.93
N PHE A 83 11.73 15.76 1.57
CA PHE A 83 13.14 15.55 1.91
C PHE A 83 14.09 15.42 0.71
N GLY A 84 13.57 15.31 -0.52
CA GLY A 84 14.35 15.28 -1.77
C GLY A 84 14.40 16.65 -2.42
#